data_AF-A0A536GU17-F1
#
_entry.id   AF-A0A536GU17-F1
#
_cell.length_a   1.000
_cell.length_b   1.000
_cell.length_c   1.000
_cell.angle_alpha   90.00
_cell.angle_beta   90.00
_cell.angle_gamma   90.00
#
_symmetry.space_group_name_H-M   'P 1'
#
loop_
_entity.id
_entity.type
_entity.pdbx_description
1 polymer ?
#
loop_
_entity_poly.entity_id
_entity_poly.type
_entity_poly.pdbx_seq_one_letter_code
_entity_poly.pdbx_strand_id
1 'polypeptide(L)'
;MLGLDLRQPDAKFEVHSLRPARRVGPDGELLVDLVIEMTQRKAGYFDLDIQDQVESGSLNPAPQADFIFRGGCSLLFDPLNSKVRYCIVKNILSANRLARQRQFLTAGTEPSLRAMYFGSAIQSGLKEPFAFLHRAIE
;
A
#
# COMPACT_ATOMS: atom_id res chain seq x y z
N MET A 1 -12.68 2.75 11.27
CA MET A 1 -11.23 2.71 11.56
C MET A 1 -10.48 2.97 10.25
N LEU A 2 -9.55 3.93 10.20
CA LEU A 2 -8.94 4.52 8.97
C LEU A 2 -8.02 3.56 8.18
N GLY A 3 -8.09 2.25 8.43
CA GLY A 3 -7.21 1.25 7.84
C GLY A 3 -5.77 1.29 8.35
N LEU A 4 -5.52 2.04 9.42
CA LEU A 4 -4.26 2.16 10.13
C LEU A 4 -4.32 1.35 11.43
N ASP A 5 -3.18 0.82 11.85
CA ASP A 5 -2.96 0.28 13.18
C ASP A 5 -2.21 1.31 14.01
N LEU A 6 -2.90 1.86 15.01
CA LEU A 6 -2.39 2.86 15.94
C LEU A 6 -2.34 2.33 17.38
N ARG A 7 -2.47 1.01 17.56
CA ARG A 7 -2.47 0.38 18.89
C ARG A 7 -1.06 0.34 19.50
N GLN A 8 -0.03 0.34 18.66
CA GLN A 8 1.37 0.42 19.09
C GLN A 8 1.80 1.89 19.16
N PRO A 9 2.46 2.32 20.25
CA PRO A 9 2.86 3.71 20.45
C PRO A 9 3.90 4.21 19.43
N ASP A 10 4.68 3.31 18.85
CA ASP A 10 5.67 3.58 17.80
C ASP A 10 5.13 3.34 16.38
N ALA A 11 3.83 3.07 16.24
CA ALA A 11 3.19 2.85 14.94
C ALA A 11 3.33 4.08 14.05
N LYS A 12 4.21 3.98 13.05
CA LYS A 12 4.45 5.05 12.07
C LYS A 12 3.42 4.98 10.94
N PHE A 13 2.87 6.13 10.59
CA PHE A 13 2.08 6.32 9.37
C PHE A 13 2.46 7.64 8.71
N GLU A 14 2.07 7.80 7.44
CA GLU A 14 2.37 8.96 6.62
C GLU A 14 1.07 9.57 6.10
N VAL A 15 0.93 10.89 6.20
CA VAL A 15 -0.02 11.64 5.34
C VAL A 15 0.69 11.87 4.02
N HIS A 16 0.49 10.96 3.08
CA HIS A 16 1.22 10.93 1.82
C HIS A 16 0.84 12.11 0.92
N SER A 17 -0.43 12.50 0.93
CA SER A 17 -0.88 13.68 0.20
C SER A 17 -2.08 14.35 0.85
N LEU A 18 -2.20 15.65 0.63
CA LEU A 18 -3.36 16.46 0.97
C LEU A 18 -3.61 17.39 -0.22
N ARG A 19 -4.77 17.25 -0.86
CA ARG A 19 -5.09 17.97 -2.10
C ARG A 19 -6.48 18.60 -1.98
N PRO A 20 -6.60 19.94 -2.08
CA PRO A 20 -7.89 20.57 -2.21
C PRO A 20 -8.55 20.19 -3.55
N ALA A 21 -9.80 19.79 -3.50
CA ALA A 21 -10.66 19.55 -4.64
C ALA A 21 -11.85 20.52 -4.56
N ARG A 22 -12.21 21.12 -5.69
CA ARG A 22 -13.36 22.00 -5.81
C ARG A 22 -14.37 21.38 -6.76
N ARG A 23 -15.65 21.40 -6.40
CA ARG A 23 -16.74 20.98 -7.28
C ARG A 23 -17.95 21.89 -7.10
N VAL A 24 -18.75 21.99 -8.14
CA VAL A 24 -20.05 22.67 -8.08
C VAL A 24 -21.09 21.63 -7.67
N GLY A 25 -21.86 21.94 -6.63
CA GLY A 25 -22.94 21.09 -6.16
C GLY A 25 -24.23 21.25 -6.98
N PRO A 26 -25.25 20.45 -6.68
CA PRO A 26 -26.51 20.46 -7.42
C PRO A 26 -27.23 21.82 -7.43
N ASP A 27 -27.02 22.63 -6.40
CA ASP A 27 -27.66 23.94 -6.22
C ASP A 27 -26.77 25.10 -6.73
N GLY A 28 -25.66 24.79 -7.40
CA GLY A 28 -24.70 25.76 -7.92
C GLY A 28 -23.66 26.24 -6.89
N GLU A 29 -23.64 25.65 -5.70
CA GLU A 29 -22.73 26.00 -4.63
C GLU A 29 -21.31 25.46 -4.87
N LEU A 30 -20.29 26.25 -4.53
CA LEU A 30 -18.90 25.80 -4.60
C LEU A 30 -18.55 24.98 -3.36
N LEU A 31 -18.43 23.67 -3.52
CA LEU A 31 -17.97 22.76 -2.48
C LEU A 31 -16.45 22.62 -2.56
N VAL A 32 -15.78 22.79 -1.42
CA VAL A 32 -14.36 22.51 -1.24
C VAL A 32 -14.22 21.27 -0.37
N ASP A 33 -13.55 20.25 -0.89
CA ASP A 33 -13.19 19.05 -0.15
C ASP A 33 -11.67 18.91 -0.12
N LEU A 34 -11.13 18.28 0.93
CA LEU A 34 -9.75 17.81 0.99
C LEU A 34 -9.73 16.33 0.65
N VAL A 35 -8.98 15.98 -0.40
CA VAL A 35 -8.60 14.61 -0.70
C VAL A 35 -7.31 14.32 0.06
N ILE A 36 -7.39 13.47 1.08
CA ILE A 36 -6.26 13.12 1.95
C ILE A 36 -5.89 11.67 1.72
N GLU A 37 -4.62 11.39 1.48
CA GLU A 37 -4.10 10.03 1.39
C GLU A 37 -3.24 9.73 2.62
N MET A 38 -3.65 8.75 3.41
CA MET A 38 -2.90 8.26 4.56
C MET A 38 -2.41 6.86 4.27
N THR A 39 -1.13 6.60 4.49
CA THR A 39 -0.53 5.28 4.26
C THR A 39 0.23 4.79 5.48
N GLN A 40 0.20 3.48 5.69
CA GLN A 40 1.03 2.79 6.67
C GLN A 40 1.70 1.60 6.01
N ARG A 41 2.92 1.32 6.45
CA ARG A 41 3.74 0.21 5.98
C ARG A 41 3.95 -0.76 7.13
N LYS A 42 3.88 -2.06 6.85
CA LYS A 42 4.35 -3.11 7.74
C LYS A 42 5.26 -4.09 7.00
N ALA A 43 6.14 -4.74 7.74
CA ALA A 43 6.95 -5.84 7.23
C ALA A 43 6.05 -7.04 6.87
N GLY A 44 6.28 -7.63 5.71
CA GLY A 44 5.67 -8.86 5.27
C GLY A 44 6.73 -9.92 5.03
N TYR A 45 6.43 -11.15 5.47
CA TYR A 45 7.31 -12.31 5.35
C TYR A 45 6.64 -13.42 4.56
N PHE A 46 7.42 -14.19 3.80
CA PHE A 46 6.96 -15.39 3.11
C PHE A 46 6.74 -16.54 4.08
N ASP A 47 7.61 -16.65 5.08
CA ASP A 47 7.46 -17.57 6.21
C ASP A 47 6.30 -17.12 7.11
N LEU A 48 5.36 -18.04 7.37
CA LEU A 48 4.17 -17.76 8.19
C LEU A 48 4.50 -17.67 9.67
N ASP A 49 5.41 -18.49 10.17
CA ASP A 49 5.78 -18.51 11.58
C ASP A 49 6.52 -17.22 11.94
N ILE A 50 7.40 -16.74 11.05
CA ILE A 50 8.06 -15.43 11.21
C ILE A 50 7.01 -14.31 11.15
N GLN A 51 6.05 -14.37 10.22
CA GLN A 51 4.99 -13.36 10.14
C GLN A 51 4.20 -13.28 11.45
N ASP A 52 3.78 -14.42 11.99
CA ASP A 52 2.94 -14.50 13.17
C ASP A 52 3.69 -14.01 14.42
N GLN A 53 4.97 -14.36 14.56
CA GLN A 53 5.83 -13.86 15.63
C GLN A 53 6.04 -12.34 15.58
N VAL A 54 6.11 -11.76 14.38
CA VAL A 54 6.20 -10.30 14.22
C VAL A 54 4.86 -9.62 14.51
N GLU A 55 3.74 -10.19 14.09
CA GLU A 55 2.41 -9.63 14.37
C GLU A 55 2.02 -9.75 15.84
N SER A 56 2.49 -10.77 16.56
CA SER A 56 2.31 -10.92 18.01
C SER A 56 3.25 -10.01 18.83
N GLY A 57 4.29 -9.44 18.20
CA GLY A 57 5.35 -8.71 18.89
C GLY A 57 6.36 -9.61 19.62
N SER A 58 6.32 -10.92 19.39
CA SER A 58 7.30 -11.88 19.95
C SER A 58 8.65 -11.80 19.24
N LEU A 59 8.68 -11.28 18.01
CA LEU A 59 9.89 -11.03 17.23
C LEU A 59 9.87 -9.59 16.71
N ASN A 60 10.98 -8.87 16.91
CA ASN A 60 11.15 -7.57 16.27
C ASN A 60 11.29 -7.74 14.75
N PRO A 61 10.67 -6.89 13.92
CA PRO A 61 10.82 -6.99 12.47
C PRO A 61 12.30 -7.00 12.07
N ALA A 62 12.71 -8.02 11.33
CA ALA A 62 14.08 -8.13 10.83
C ALA A 62 14.41 -6.94 9.91
N PRO A 63 15.69 -6.51 9.81
CA PRO A 63 16.09 -5.40 8.93
C PRO A 63 15.73 -5.61 7.45
N GLN A 64 15.55 -6.85 7.04
CA GLN A 64 15.18 -7.23 5.67
C GLN A 64 13.89 -8.06 5.68
N ALA A 65 12.75 -7.37 5.63
CA ALA A 65 11.48 -8.00 5.33
C ALA A 65 11.47 -8.48 3.87
N ASP A 66 10.80 -9.60 3.58
CA ASP A 66 10.66 -10.11 2.21
C ASP A 66 9.89 -9.13 1.32
N PHE A 67 8.90 -8.43 1.89
CA PHE A 67 8.16 -7.38 1.20
C PHE A 67 7.55 -6.35 2.15
N ILE A 68 7.13 -5.23 1.58
CA ILE A 68 6.38 -4.19 2.30
C ILE A 68 4.88 -4.36 2.04
N PHE A 69 4.11 -4.61 3.09
CA PHE A 69 2.65 -4.58 3.03
C PHE A 69 2.13 -3.17 3.35
N ARG A 70 1.17 -2.69 2.56
CA ARG A 70 0.63 -1.33 2.68
C ARG A 70 -0.85 -1.31 3.03
N GLY A 71 -1.19 -0.40 3.92
CA GLY A 71 -2.55 -0.09 4.31
C GLY A 71 -2.75 1.42 4.46
N GLY A 72 -3.91 1.80 4.98
CA GLY A 72 -4.33 3.19 5.16
C GLY A 72 -5.64 3.48 4.43
N CYS A 73 -5.83 4.74 4.05
CA CYS A 73 -7.07 5.20 3.42
C CYS A 73 -6.90 6.42 2.52
N SER A 74 -7.88 6.61 1.65
CA SER A 74 -8.13 7.87 0.96
C SER A 74 -9.42 8.48 1.50
N LEU A 75 -9.34 9.72 2.00
CA LEU A 75 -10.44 10.45 2.62
C LEU A 75 -10.91 11.58 1.73
N LEU A 76 -12.23 11.73 1.65
CA LEU A 76 -12.86 12.97 1.21
C LEU A 76 -13.36 13.68 2.47
N PHE A 77 -12.71 14.78 2.81
CA PHE A 77 -12.96 15.53 4.04
C PHE A 77 -13.51 16.93 3.73
N ASP A 78 -14.60 17.31 4.38
CA ASP A 78 -15.13 18.66 4.37
C ASP A 78 -14.42 19.49 5.45
N PRO A 79 -13.54 20.44 5.07
CA PRO A 79 -12.79 21.24 6.04
C PRO A 79 -13.63 22.28 6.75
N LEU A 80 -14.77 22.71 6.18
CA LEU A 80 -15.62 23.75 6.78
C LEU A 80 -16.44 23.18 7.93
N ASN A 81 -16.97 21.97 7.74
CA ASN A 81 -17.80 21.29 8.74
C ASN A 81 -17.05 20.25 9.57
N SER A 82 -15.75 20.03 9.29
CA SER A 82 -14.93 19.00 9.92
C SER A 82 -15.53 17.59 9.82
N LYS A 83 -16.09 17.24 8.65
CA LYS A 83 -16.76 15.95 8.41
C LYS A 83 -16.05 15.12 7.36
N VAL A 84 -15.88 13.82 7.63
CA VAL A 84 -15.50 12.85 6.60
C VAL A 84 -16.73 12.51 5.78
N ARG A 85 -16.73 12.88 4.49
CA ARG A 85 -17.81 12.56 3.55
C ARG A 85 -17.70 11.14 3.02
N TYR A 86 -16.47 10.71 2.75
CA TYR A 86 -16.20 9.40 2.18
C TYR A 86 -14.82 8.91 2.57
N CYS A 87 -14.66 7.58 2.65
CA CYS A 87 -13.41 6.95 3.03
C CYS A 87 -13.25 5.61 2.29
N ILE A 88 -12.19 5.51 1.50
CA ILE A 88 -11.77 4.25 0.87
C ILE A 88 -10.67 3.65 1.72
N VAL A 89 -10.90 2.45 2.26
CA VAL A 89 -10.02 1.84 3.25
C VAL A 89 -9.30 0.62 2.69
N LYS A 90 -7.99 0.56 2.93
CA LYS A 90 -7.16 -0.62 2.77
C LYS A 90 -6.58 -1.00 4.13
N ASN A 91 -7.30 -1.82 4.89
CA ASN A 91 -6.91 -2.16 6.26
C ASN A 91 -5.53 -2.85 6.33
N ILE A 92 -4.59 -2.24 7.05
CA ILE A 92 -3.24 -2.77 7.33
C ILE A 92 -3.26 -4.09 8.11
N LEU A 93 -4.33 -4.35 8.86
CA LEU A 93 -4.56 -5.56 9.66
C LEU A 93 -5.30 -6.67 8.89
N SER A 94 -5.53 -6.49 7.58
CA SER A 94 -6.25 -7.50 6.80
C SER A 94 -5.36 -8.69 6.47
N ALA A 95 -5.53 -9.79 7.23
CA ALA A 95 -4.87 -11.07 6.98
C ALA A 95 -5.12 -11.58 5.54
N ASN A 96 -6.36 -11.51 5.05
CA ASN A 96 -6.72 -11.93 3.69
C ASN A 96 -5.99 -11.11 2.60
N ARG A 97 -5.77 -9.81 2.82
CA ARG A 97 -4.99 -8.98 1.88
C ARG A 97 -3.50 -9.31 1.94
N LEU A 98 -2.98 -9.53 3.15
CA LEU A 98 -1.59 -9.93 3.35
C LEU A 98 -1.30 -11.28 2.66
N ALA A 99 -2.16 -12.28 2.89
CA ALA A 99 -2.07 -13.60 2.28
C ALA A 99 -2.14 -13.54 0.75
N ARG A 100 -3.07 -12.75 0.18
CA ARG A 100 -3.15 -12.54 -1.28
C ARG A 100 -1.90 -11.87 -1.85
N GLN A 101 -1.35 -10.86 -1.17
CA GLN A 101 -0.11 -10.22 -1.61
C GLN A 101 1.06 -11.19 -1.53
N ARG A 102 1.17 -11.97 -0.44
CA ARG A 102 2.19 -13.02 -0.29
C ARG A 102 2.09 -14.04 -1.41
N GLN A 103 0.92 -14.63 -1.61
CA GLN A 103 0.66 -15.59 -2.68
C GLN A 103 1.01 -15.02 -4.05
N PHE A 104 0.65 -13.77 -4.32
CA PHE A 104 1.01 -13.11 -5.59
C PHE A 104 2.53 -12.96 -5.77
N LEU A 105 3.27 -12.72 -4.70
CA LEU A 105 4.73 -12.58 -4.73
C LEU A 105 5.45 -13.94 -4.79
N THR A 106 4.90 -14.99 -4.17
CA THR A 106 5.51 -16.33 -4.13
C THR A 106 5.06 -17.24 -5.27
N ALA A 107 3.92 -16.98 -5.92
CA ALA A 107 3.43 -17.75 -7.06
C ALA A 107 4.27 -17.59 -8.35
N GLY A 108 5.41 -16.90 -8.29
CA GLY A 108 6.34 -16.66 -9.40
C GLY A 108 7.19 -17.86 -9.82
N THR A 109 6.81 -19.10 -9.50
CA THR A 109 7.49 -20.31 -10.00
C THR A 109 7.12 -20.63 -11.47
N GLU A 110 6.02 -20.07 -11.97
CA GLU A 110 5.74 -19.97 -13.41
C GLU A 110 6.31 -18.65 -13.95
N PRO A 111 6.83 -18.57 -15.20
CA PRO A 111 7.49 -17.39 -15.74
C PRO A 111 6.49 -16.24 -15.88
N SER A 112 6.24 -15.55 -14.77
CA SER A 112 5.33 -14.42 -14.71
C SER A 112 5.96 -13.25 -15.46
N LEU A 113 5.14 -12.46 -16.15
CA LEU A 113 5.58 -11.23 -16.82
C LEU A 113 6.44 -10.36 -15.89
N ARG A 114 6.15 -10.34 -14.59
CA ARG A 114 6.94 -9.61 -13.59
C ARG A 114 8.36 -10.13 -13.42
N ALA A 115 8.60 -11.45 -13.46
CA ALA A 115 9.94 -12.01 -13.43
C ALA A 115 10.78 -11.53 -14.63
N MET A 116 10.14 -11.25 -15.77
CA MET A 116 10.77 -10.66 -16.96
C MET A 116 11.02 -9.14 -16.84
N TYR A 117 10.15 -8.39 -16.16
CA TYR A 117 10.28 -6.93 -15.97
C TYR A 117 11.10 -6.50 -14.74
N PHE A 118 11.24 -7.36 -13.73
CA PHE A 118 11.81 -6.98 -12.43
C PHE A 118 12.74 -8.05 -11.83
N GLY A 119 12.86 -9.23 -12.45
CA GLY A 119 13.75 -10.29 -11.97
C GLY A 119 15.23 -9.93 -12.12
N SER A 120 15.58 -9.19 -13.18
CA SER A 120 16.95 -8.70 -13.41
C SER A 120 17.32 -7.51 -12.51
N ALA A 121 16.34 -6.66 -12.18
CA ALA A 121 16.55 -5.44 -11.40
C ALA A 121 17.03 -5.69 -9.95
N ILE A 122 16.69 -6.84 -9.35
CA ILE A 122 17.15 -7.19 -7.99
C ILE A 122 18.63 -7.62 -7.98
N GLN A 123 19.15 -8.18 -9.08
CA GLN A 123 20.54 -8.65 -9.15
C GLN A 123 21.54 -7.63 -9.70
N SER A 124 21.10 -6.63 -10.49
CA SER A 124 22.05 -5.86 -11.32
C SER A 124 22.05 -4.33 -11.13
N GLY A 125 21.21 -3.76 -10.25
CA GLY A 125 21.27 -2.32 -9.91
C GLY A 125 20.98 -1.35 -11.07
N LEU A 126 20.63 -1.87 -12.25
CA LEU A 126 20.27 -1.10 -13.43
C LEU A 126 18.81 -0.65 -13.30
N LYS A 127 18.61 0.67 -13.20
CA LYS A 127 17.30 1.32 -13.37
C LYS A 127 16.88 1.16 -14.83
N GLU A 128 15.93 0.25 -15.08
CA GLU A 128 15.57 -0.20 -16.42
C GLU A 128 15.01 0.90 -17.33
N PRO A 129 15.67 1.25 -18.45
CA PRO A 129 15.14 2.17 -19.45
C PRO A 129 14.44 1.45 -20.62
N PHE A 130 14.61 0.11 -20.75
CA PHE A 130 14.27 -0.62 -21.97
C PHE A 130 13.64 -2.01 -21.81
N ALA A 131 12.88 -2.29 -20.74
CA ALA A 131 11.84 -3.32 -20.88
C ALA A 131 10.83 -2.99 -22.03
N PHE A 132 10.95 -1.77 -22.58
CA PHE A 132 10.18 -1.04 -23.59
C PHE A 132 10.07 -1.58 -25.03
N LEU A 133 10.72 -2.65 -25.51
CA LEU A 133 10.63 -3.01 -26.96
C LEU A 133 10.29 -4.47 -27.30
N HIS A 134 10.25 -5.38 -26.32
CA HIS A 134 10.35 -6.81 -26.60
C HIS A 134 9.10 -7.65 -26.26
N ARG A 135 8.04 -7.44 -27.03
CA ARG A 135 7.30 -8.59 -27.56
C ARG A 135 6.80 -8.33 -28.98
N ALA A 136 7.72 -8.02 -29.89
CA ALA A 136 7.47 -8.12 -31.33
C ALA A 136 8.35 -9.24 -31.87
N ILE A 137 7.83 -10.47 -31.88
CA ILE A 137 8.09 -11.48 -32.91
C ILE A 137 6.78 -12.28 -33.04
N GLU A 138 6.33 -12.44 -34.29
CA GLU A 138 5.19 -13.24 -34.76
C GLU A 138 5.05 -14.63 -34.11
#